data_AF-A0A0A1DF54-F1
#
_entry.id   AF-A0A0A1DF54-F1
#
_cell.length_a   1.000
_cell.length_b   1.000
_cell.length_c   1.000
_cell.angle_alpha   90.00
_cell.angle_beta   90.00
_cell.angle_gamma   90.00
#
_symmetry.space_group_name_H-M   'P 1'
#
loop_
_entity.id
_entity.type
_entity.pdbx_description
1 polymer ?
#
loop_
_entity_poly.entity_id
_entity_poly.type
_entity_poly.pdbx_seq_one_letter_code
_entity_poly.pdbx_strand_id
1 'polypeptide(L)'
;MLWKSITDDHELDGPQVVQLTEACRMKDRCDKLDELLRGDVDAWATLVPADMVGVEFKLQIVGALSKANETANSMKQLIAALRLPDPATGKRPQHRGPRGAQKPTVPGGADGAGKVSSIDRARERAARKSG
;
A
#
# COMPACT_ATOMS: atom_id res chain seq x y z
N MET A 1 15.10 14.17 -3.43
CA MET A 1 14.78 12.78 -3.04
C MET A 1 13.56 12.80 -2.13
N LEU A 2 12.61 11.87 -2.33
CA LEU A 2 11.34 11.79 -1.58
C LEU A 2 11.56 11.74 -0.05
N TRP A 3 12.62 11.08 0.39
CA TRP A 3 12.99 11.00 1.80
C TRP A 3 13.17 12.38 2.44
N LYS A 4 14.02 13.23 1.85
CA LYS A 4 14.31 14.58 2.36
C LYS A 4 13.06 15.44 2.40
N SER A 5 12.28 15.45 1.32
CA SER A 5 11.04 16.24 1.25
C SER A 5 9.98 15.89 2.29
N ILE A 6 10.08 14.75 2.97
CA ILE A 6 9.17 14.38 4.07
C ILE A 6 9.86 14.57 5.42
N THR A 7 11.12 14.15 5.55
CA THR A 7 11.86 14.20 6.82
C THR A 7 12.34 15.59 7.21
N ASP A 8 12.44 16.52 6.25
CA ASP A 8 12.77 17.92 6.53
C ASP A 8 11.60 18.64 7.26
N ASP A 9 10.35 18.21 7.01
CA ASP A 9 9.12 18.83 7.56
C ASP A 9 8.44 18.00 8.66
N HIS A 10 8.80 16.73 8.82
CA HIS A 10 8.10 15.80 9.71
C HIS A 10 9.05 14.86 10.46
N GLU A 11 8.85 14.76 11.77
CA GLU A 11 9.41 13.69 12.58
C GLU A 11 8.59 12.39 12.40
N LEU A 12 9.29 11.29 12.17
CA LEU A 12 8.68 9.99 11.86
C LEU A 12 8.95 8.98 12.98
N ASP A 13 7.94 8.19 13.32
CA ASP A 13 8.12 7.01 14.16
C ASP A 13 8.72 5.82 13.39
N GLY A 14 9.13 4.77 14.11
CA GLY A 14 9.77 3.59 13.51
C GLY A 14 8.96 2.95 12.36
N PRO A 15 7.65 2.69 12.53
CA PRO A 15 6.80 2.23 11.44
C PRO A 15 6.74 3.19 10.24
N GLN A 16 6.62 4.50 10.46
CA GLN A 16 6.62 5.50 9.39
C GLN A 16 7.96 5.55 8.64
N VAL A 17 9.09 5.34 9.33
CA VAL A 17 10.42 5.24 8.71
C VAL A 17 10.48 4.08 7.73
N VAL A 18 10.01 2.89 8.13
CA VAL A 18 9.98 1.72 7.24
C VAL A 18 9.07 1.99 6.03
N GLN A 19 7.89 2.57 6.28
CA GLN A 19 6.93 2.89 5.24
C GLN A 19 7.46 3.91 4.22
N LEU A 20 8.13 4.96 4.69
CA LEU A 20 8.77 5.96 3.83
C LEU A 20 9.93 5.34 3.05
N THR A 21 10.70 4.44 3.66
CA THR A 21 11.79 3.71 2.99
C THR A 21 11.26 2.93 1.80
N GLU A 22 10.18 2.18 1.97
CA GLU A 22 9.53 1.46 0.87
C GLU A 22 8.94 2.39 -0.18
N ALA A 23 8.34 3.52 0.23
CA ALA A 23 7.86 4.53 -0.72
C ALA A 23 9.00 5.10 -1.58
N CYS A 24 10.17 5.36 -0.98
CA CYS A 24 11.36 5.81 -1.72
C CYS A 24 11.83 4.77 -2.72
N ARG A 25 11.90 3.48 -2.34
CA ARG A 25 12.25 2.39 -3.26
C ARG A 25 11.27 2.28 -4.44
N MET A 26 9.98 2.52 -4.20
CA MET A 26 8.97 2.54 -5.27
C MET A 26 9.12 3.76 -6.18
N LYS A 27 9.43 4.94 -5.63
CA LYS A 27 9.75 6.15 -6.38
C LYS A 27 10.93 5.91 -7.33
N ASP A 28 12.03 5.37 -6.81
CA ASP A 28 13.23 5.09 -7.61
C ASP A 28 12.94 4.07 -8.73
N ARG A 29 12.05 3.10 -8.48
CA ARG A 29 11.58 2.17 -9.52
C ARG A 29 10.68 2.87 -10.57
N CYS A 30 9.84 3.80 -10.15
CA CYS A 30 9.05 4.61 -11.08
C CYS A 30 9.95 5.47 -11.98
N ASP A 31 11.00 6.11 -11.44
CA ASP A 31 11.96 6.87 -12.25
C ASP A 31 12.59 6.00 -13.33
N LYS A 32 13.03 4.79 -12.98
CA LYS A 32 13.63 3.84 -13.93
C LYS A 32 12.66 3.37 -15.01
N LEU A 33 11.40 3.11 -14.64
CA LEU A 33 10.37 2.72 -15.61
C LEU A 33 10.01 3.88 -16.54
N ASP A 34 10.09 5.11 -16.03
CA ASP A 34 9.85 6.33 -16.80
C ASP A 34 11.00 6.62 -17.78
N GLU A 35 12.26 6.42 -17.39
CA GLU A 35 13.42 6.42 -18.30
C GLU A 35 13.23 5.42 -19.45
N LEU A 36 12.86 4.18 -19.13
CA LEU A 36 12.57 3.14 -20.11
C LEU A 36 11.44 3.54 -21.07
N LEU A 37 10.35 4.11 -20.54
CA LEU A 37 9.19 4.51 -21.35
C LEU A 37 9.48 5.72 -22.23
N ARG A 38 10.38 6.61 -21.83
CA ARG A 38 10.85 7.73 -22.64
C ARG A 38 11.81 7.29 -23.75
N GLY A 39 12.26 6.05 -23.74
CA GLY A 39 13.24 5.54 -24.69
C GLY A 39 14.66 6.03 -24.39
N ASP A 40 14.97 6.33 -23.12
CA ASP A 40 16.35 6.53 -22.67
C ASP A 40 17.00 5.15 -22.50
N VAL A 41 17.44 4.58 -23.64
CA VAL A 41 17.85 3.16 -23.76
C VAL A 41 19.15 2.86 -23.01
N ASP A 42 19.95 3.87 -22.68
CA ASP A 42 21.22 3.69 -21.97
C ASP A 42 21.05 3.35 -20.47
N ALA A 43 19.84 3.46 -19.91
CA ALA A 43 19.61 3.36 -18.48
C ALA A 43 19.44 1.93 -17.91
N TRP A 44 19.13 0.92 -18.74
CA TRP A 44 18.71 -0.40 -18.20
C TRP A 44 19.46 -1.63 -18.69
N ALA A 45 19.93 -1.68 -19.93
CA ALA A 45 20.83 -2.74 -20.38
C ALA A 45 21.47 -2.40 -21.73
N THR A 46 22.79 -2.49 -21.80
CA THR A 46 23.48 -2.55 -23.09
C THR A 46 23.39 -3.98 -23.61
N LEU A 47 22.72 -4.19 -24.75
CA LEU A 47 22.84 -5.44 -25.49
C LEU A 47 24.23 -5.44 -26.16
N VAL A 48 25.16 -6.21 -25.60
CA VAL A 48 26.48 -6.45 -26.23
C VAL A 48 26.40 -7.81 -26.93
N PRO A 49 26.21 -7.85 -28.26
CA PRO A 49 26.17 -9.09 -28.99
C PRO A 49 27.57 -9.72 -29.02
N ALA A 50 27.69 -10.97 -28.55
CA ALA A 50 28.94 -11.70 -28.47
C ALA A 50 29.42 -12.24 -29.83
N ASP A 51 28.50 -12.41 -30.80
CA ASP A 51 28.81 -12.84 -32.17
C ASP A 51 27.74 -12.29 -33.14
N MET A 52 28.15 -11.45 -34.09
CA MET A 52 27.28 -10.58 -34.91
C MET A 52 27.16 -11.02 -36.37
N VAL A 53 27.39 -12.30 -36.69
CA VAL A 53 27.28 -12.76 -38.08
C VAL A 53 25.88 -13.31 -38.35
N GLY A 54 25.04 -12.47 -38.96
CA GLY A 54 23.89 -12.91 -39.76
C GLY A 54 22.55 -13.09 -39.05
N VAL A 55 22.37 -12.65 -37.80
CA VAL A 55 21.09 -12.79 -37.07
C VAL A 55 20.59 -11.45 -36.53
N GLU A 56 19.38 -11.07 -36.97
CA GLU A 56 18.63 -9.93 -36.41
C GLU A 56 17.87 -10.38 -35.15
N PHE A 57 18.09 -9.71 -34.02
CA PHE A 57 17.36 -9.97 -32.78
C PHE A 57 16.34 -8.87 -32.50
N LYS A 58 15.11 -9.26 -32.16
CA LYS A 58 14.05 -8.34 -31.71
C LYS A 58 13.87 -8.49 -30.21
N LEU A 59 14.33 -7.50 -29.45
CA LEU A 59 14.01 -7.37 -28.02
C LEU A 59 12.70 -6.59 -27.89
N GLN A 60 11.66 -7.26 -27.39
CA GLN A 60 10.40 -6.60 -27.08
C GLN A 60 10.27 -6.43 -25.57
N ILE A 61 10.27 -5.17 -25.11
CA ILE A 61 9.98 -4.86 -23.71
C ILE A 61 8.49 -4.55 -23.59
N VAL A 62 7.72 -5.50 -23.08
CA VAL A 62 6.27 -5.39 -22.88
C VAL A 62 5.92 -5.04 -21.44
N GLY A 63 4.78 -4.38 -21.24
CA GLY A 63 4.21 -4.20 -19.91
C GLY A 63 4.85 -3.12 -19.03
N ALA A 64 5.88 -2.41 -19.51
CA ALA A 64 6.55 -1.33 -18.76
C ALA A 64 5.56 -0.28 -18.23
N LEU A 65 4.61 0.17 -19.07
CA LEU A 65 3.57 1.13 -18.68
C LEU A 65 2.63 0.59 -17.60
N SER A 66 2.19 -0.67 -17.75
CA SER A 66 1.34 -1.33 -16.76
C SER A 66 2.07 -1.44 -15.43
N LYS A 67 3.36 -1.82 -15.45
CA LYS A 67 4.16 -1.93 -14.24
C LYS A 67 4.45 -0.59 -13.58
N ALA A 68 4.64 0.47 -14.38
CA ALA A 68 4.79 1.83 -13.88
C ALA A 68 3.53 2.27 -13.13
N ASN A 69 2.35 2.01 -13.69
CA ASN A 69 1.07 2.34 -13.06
C ASN A 69 0.84 1.56 -11.76
N GLU A 70 1.13 0.26 -11.73
CA GLU A 70 1.06 -0.56 -10.51
C GLU A 70 1.98 -0.01 -9.42
N THR A 71 3.24 0.24 -9.76
CA THR A 71 4.26 0.73 -8.83
C THR A 71 3.87 2.11 -8.28
N ALA A 72 3.36 3.00 -9.14
CA ALA A 72 2.87 4.31 -8.74
C ALA A 72 1.67 4.22 -7.78
N ASN A 73 0.77 3.26 -8.00
CA ASN A 73 -0.36 3.04 -7.10
C ASN A 73 0.09 2.51 -5.73
N SER A 74 1.02 1.55 -5.70
CA SER A 74 1.63 1.08 -4.43
C SER A 74 2.33 2.22 -3.69
N MET A 75 3.10 3.06 -4.40
CA MET A 75 3.75 4.23 -3.81
C MET A 75 2.74 5.20 -3.20
N LYS A 76 1.66 5.54 -3.92
CA LYS A 76 0.59 6.41 -3.41
C LYS A 76 -0.05 5.85 -2.14
N GLN A 77 -0.28 4.53 -2.09
CA GLN A 77 -0.82 3.86 -0.90
C GLN A 77 0.15 3.94 0.29
N LEU A 78 1.44 3.73 0.07
CA LEU A 78 2.46 3.84 1.11
C LEU A 78 2.54 5.26 1.68
N ILE A 79 2.55 6.29 0.82
CA ILE A 79 2.57 7.69 1.23
C ILE A 79 1.28 8.07 1.99
N ALA A 80 0.12 7.65 1.50
CA ALA A 80 -1.16 7.93 2.16
C ALA A 80 -1.24 7.31 3.57
N ALA A 81 -0.64 6.13 3.75
CA ALA A 81 -0.60 5.44 5.03
C ALA A 81 0.38 6.04 6.05
N LEU A 82 1.33 6.90 5.63
CA LEU A 82 2.14 7.70 6.57
C LEU A 82 1.28 8.62 7.44
N ARG A 83 0.13 9.07 6.93
CA ARG A 83 -0.82 9.97 7.62
C ARG A 83 -0.12 11.19 8.23
N LEU A 84 0.74 11.80 7.42
CA LEU A 84 1.49 13.00 7.79
C LEU A 84 0.53 14.11 8.22
N PRO A 85 0.86 14.87 9.28
CA PRO A 85 0.05 16.02 9.71
C PRO A 85 0.07 17.10 8.64
N ASP A 86 -1.07 17.76 8.45
CA ASP A 86 -1.17 18.94 7.59
C ASP A 86 -0.27 20.07 8.13
N PRO A 87 0.64 20.63 7.33
CA PRO A 87 1.52 21.72 7.76
C PRO A 87 0.79 22.95 8.29
N ALA A 88 -0.39 23.26 7.77
CA ALA A 88 -1.16 24.45 8.16
C ALA A 88 -1.99 24.25 9.43
N THR A 89 -2.49 23.03 9.66
CA THR A 89 -3.44 22.76 10.75
C THR A 89 -2.88 21.83 11.84
N GLY A 90 -1.75 21.16 11.60
CA GLY A 90 -1.17 20.12 12.44
C GLY A 90 -2.02 18.85 12.54
N LYS A 91 -3.19 18.81 11.90
CA LYS A 91 -4.15 17.71 12.02
C LYS A 91 -3.72 16.56 11.13
N ARG A 92 -3.73 15.35 11.68
CA ARG A 92 -3.46 14.14 10.90
C ARG A 92 -4.72 13.69 10.15
N PRO A 93 -4.59 13.19 8.91
CA PRO A 93 -5.70 12.58 8.17
C PRO A 93 -6.39 11.50 9.00
N GLN A 94 -7.73 11.50 9.00
CA GLN A 94 -8.53 10.56 9.80
C GLN A 94 -8.21 9.11 9.42
N HIS A 95 -8.00 8.26 10.42
CA HIS A 95 -7.85 6.82 10.18
C HIS A 95 -9.18 6.27 9.67
N ARG A 96 -9.22 5.86 8.41
CA ARG A 96 -10.34 5.08 7.89
C ARG A 96 -10.01 3.62 8.08
N GLY A 97 -10.31 3.11 9.28
CA GLY A 97 -10.28 1.68 9.55
C GLY A 97 -11.30 0.92 8.68
N PRO A 98 -11.28 -0.43 8.73
CA PRO A 98 -12.20 -1.27 7.97
C PRO A 98 -13.66 -0.83 8.22
N ARG A 99 -14.42 -0.59 7.15
CA ARG A 99 -15.85 -0.22 7.23
C ARG A 99 -16.71 -1.49 7.15
N GLY A 100 -17.79 -1.53 7.92
CA GLY A 100 -18.77 -2.63 7.87
C GLY A 100 -18.34 -3.87 8.65
N ALA A 101 -18.65 -5.06 8.13
CA ALA A 101 -18.48 -6.36 8.80
C ALA A 101 -17.04 -6.73 9.22
N GLN A 102 -16.05 -5.92 8.83
CA GLN A 102 -14.64 -6.08 9.22
C GLN A 102 -14.23 -5.20 10.41
N LYS A 103 -15.16 -4.44 11.01
CA LYS A 103 -14.89 -3.76 12.29
C LYS A 103 -14.74 -4.83 13.38
N PRO A 104 -13.61 -4.91 14.11
CA PRO A 104 -13.49 -5.83 15.22
C PRO A 104 -14.54 -5.49 16.28
N THR A 105 -15.49 -6.39 16.51
CA THR A 105 -16.46 -6.26 17.60
C THR A 105 -15.69 -6.47 18.90
N VAL A 106 -15.38 -5.39 19.63
CA VAL A 106 -14.80 -5.51 20.97
C VAL A 106 -15.88 -6.12 21.86
N PRO A 107 -15.67 -7.32 22.45
CA PRO A 107 -16.59 -7.85 23.43
C PRO A 107 -16.50 -6.94 24.67
N GLY A 108 -17.54 -6.15 24.93
CA GLY A 108 -17.66 -5.32 26.14
C GLY A 108 -17.49 -3.81 25.98
N GLY A 109 -17.44 -3.26 24.76
CA GLY A 109 -17.48 -1.81 24.54
C GLY A 109 -18.87 -1.22 24.79
N ALA A 110 -18.96 -0.29 25.73
CA ALA A 110 -20.20 0.35 26.18
C ALA A 110 -20.91 1.13 25.06
N ASP A 111 -21.94 0.50 24.49
CA ASP A 111 -23.22 1.11 24.12
C ASP A 111 -24.25 -0.02 24.13
N GLY A 112 -25.16 0.04 25.11
CA GLY A 112 -25.93 -1.11 25.56
C GLY A 112 -26.86 -1.71 24.50
N ALA A 113 -26.66 -3.00 24.20
CA ALA A 113 -27.70 -4.01 24.03
C ALA A 113 -27.09 -5.37 23.67
N GLY A 114 -27.31 -6.39 24.50
CA GLY A 114 -27.25 -7.79 24.07
C GLY A 114 -26.29 -8.70 24.84
N LYS A 115 -26.49 -8.86 26.15
CA LYS A 115 -25.86 -9.89 27.00
C LYS A 115 -26.28 -11.34 26.67
N VAL A 116 -26.62 -11.66 25.43
CA VAL A 116 -26.93 -13.05 25.03
C VAL A 116 -26.36 -13.34 23.66
N SER A 117 -25.29 -14.15 23.66
CA SER A 117 -24.80 -14.81 22.46
C SER A 117 -25.98 -15.53 21.79
N SER A 118 -25.99 -15.58 20.46
CA SER A 118 -27.00 -16.34 19.70
C SER A 118 -27.11 -17.79 20.18
N ILE A 119 -26.02 -18.33 20.73
CA ILE A 119 -25.94 -19.65 21.33
C ILE A 119 -26.73 -19.76 22.65
N ASP A 120 -26.74 -18.71 23.47
CA ASP A 120 -27.48 -18.71 24.74
C ASP A 120 -28.98 -18.64 24.49
N ARG A 121 -29.40 -17.82 23.51
CA ARG A 121 -30.78 -17.78 23.03
C ARG A 121 -31.26 -19.11 22.43
N ALA A 122 -30.39 -19.86 21.77
CA ALA A 122 -30.72 -21.17 21.24
C ALA A 122 -30.92 -22.20 22.37
N ARG A 123 -30.09 -22.16 23.43
CA ARG A 123 -30.22 -23.04 24.60
C ARG A 123 -31.49 -22.75 25.39
N GLU A 124 -31.83 -21.48 25.62
CA GLU A 124 -33.09 -21.11 26.29
C GLU A 124 -34.33 -21.57 25.53
N ARG A 125 -34.32 -21.47 24.19
CA ARG A 125 -35.42 -21.96 23.36
C ARG A 125 -35.56 -23.48 23.41
N ALA A 126 -34.45 -24.20 23.45
CA ALA A 126 -34.46 -25.66 23.61
C ALA A 126 -35.05 -26.06 24.97
N ALA A 127 -34.63 -25.39 26.06
CA ALA A 127 -35.13 -25.66 27.41
C ALA A 127 -36.64 -25.38 27.57
N ARG A 128 -37.17 -24.38 26.86
CA ARG A 128 -38.61 -24.06 26.87
C ARG A 128 -39.50 -25.05 26.10
N LYS A 129 -38.92 -25.91 25.26
CA LYS A 129 -39.67 -26.85 24.42
C LYS A 129 -39.75 -28.27 25.02
N SER A 130 -39.06 -28.50 26.14
CA SER A 130 -38.96 -29.79 26.83
C SER A 130 -39.66 -29.82 28.19
N GLY A 131 -40.50 -28.83 28.51
CA GLY A 131 -41.40 -28.80 29.66
C GLY A 131 -42.82 -28.54 29.20
#